data_AF-A0A2E8IDQ1-F1
#
_entry.id   AF-A0A2E8IDQ1-F1
#
_cell.length_a   1.000
_cell.length_b   1.000
_cell.length_c   1.000
_cell.angle_alpha   90.00
_cell.angle_beta   90.00
_cell.angle_gamma   90.00
#
_symmetry.space_group_name_H-M   'P 1'
#
loop_
_entity.id
_entity.type
_entity.pdbx_description
1 polymer ?
#
loop_
_entity_poly.entity_id
_entity_poly.type
_entity_poly.pdbx_seq_one_letter_code
_entity_poly.pdbx_strand_id
1 'polypeptide(L)'
;MQINCIYILSFIVLAGCSPSENISSIAMPPPLDEEGPFQLISYDGSRIEKHVFILDGKQIIALPKAVYMDRNGRIVFKDRSPIKTFDGHDIYWNEQGIFISSVGEILSKRNLFSIGGKPMENTDAMMFKDIELIAKSKANKQ
;
A
#
# COMPACT_ATOMS: atom_id res chain seq x y z
N MET A 1 -30.15 27.97 60.34
CA MET A 1 -28.78 27.61 59.90
C MET A 1 -28.93 26.78 58.63
N GLN A 2 -28.69 27.40 57.47
CA GLN A 2 -28.50 26.75 56.17
C GLN A 2 -27.08 26.15 56.09
N ILE A 3 -26.81 25.39 55.01
CA ILE A 3 -25.53 24.81 54.53
C ILE A 3 -25.48 23.29 54.75
N ASN A 4 -25.24 22.40 53.79
CA ASN A 4 -25.30 22.39 52.32
C ASN A 4 -25.19 20.90 51.95
N CYS A 5 -26.12 20.36 51.16
CA CYS A 5 -25.94 19.04 50.56
C CYS A 5 -24.90 19.14 49.44
N ILE A 6 -23.69 18.67 49.70
CA ILE A 6 -22.64 18.53 48.68
C ILE A 6 -22.96 17.25 47.89
N TYR A 7 -23.58 17.40 46.73
CA TYR A 7 -23.67 16.33 45.74
C TYR A 7 -22.33 16.21 45.02
N ILE A 8 -21.56 15.18 45.34
CA ILE A 8 -20.35 14.80 44.60
C ILE A 8 -20.83 14.14 43.29
N LEU A 9 -20.86 14.93 42.22
CA LEU A 9 -21.12 14.46 40.86
C LEU A 9 -19.86 13.73 40.37
N SER A 10 -19.85 12.42 40.50
CA SER A 10 -18.77 11.56 39.98
C SER A 10 -18.84 11.55 38.45
N PHE A 11 -17.94 12.30 37.79
CA PHE A 11 -17.72 12.21 36.35
C PHE A 11 -17.05 10.87 36.05
N ILE A 12 -17.85 9.88 35.61
CA ILE A 12 -17.34 8.66 35.00
C ILE A 12 -16.73 9.05 33.66
N VAL A 13 -15.40 9.12 33.62
CA VAL A 13 -14.66 9.24 32.36
C VAL A 13 -14.78 7.89 31.65
N LEU A 14 -15.75 7.80 30.74
CA LEU A 14 -15.78 6.71 29.76
C LEU A 14 -14.50 6.81 28.93
N ALA A 15 -13.50 6.02 29.29
CA ALA A 15 -12.39 5.70 28.42
C ALA A 15 -12.99 4.95 27.21
N GLY A 16 -13.35 5.71 26.18
CA GLY A 16 -13.68 5.17 24.88
C GLY A 16 -12.44 4.49 24.35
N CYS A 17 -12.36 3.17 24.53
CA CYS A 17 -11.41 2.34 23.81
C CYS A 17 -11.85 2.39 22.34
N SER A 18 -11.22 3.27 21.56
CA SER A 18 -11.40 3.27 20.11
C SER A 18 -11.00 1.87 19.60
N PRO A 19 -11.83 1.22 18.77
CA PRO A 19 -11.49 -0.10 18.25
C PRO A 19 -10.15 0.00 17.50
N SER A 20 -9.16 -0.75 17.99
CA SER A 20 -7.91 -0.97 17.28
C SER A 20 -8.25 -1.72 16.00
N GLU A 21 -8.21 -1.06 14.85
CA GLU A 21 -8.27 -1.76 13.57
C GLU A 21 -7.11 -2.76 13.54
N ASN A 22 -7.42 -4.05 13.59
CA ASN A 22 -6.42 -5.11 13.52
C ASN A 22 -5.88 -5.18 12.08
N ILE A 23 -4.83 -4.40 11.81
CA ILE A 23 -4.11 -4.45 10.54
C ILE A 23 -3.13 -5.60 10.59
N SER A 24 -3.27 -6.54 9.65
CA SER A 24 -2.36 -7.67 9.50
C SER A 24 -0.99 -7.16 9.06
N SER A 25 0.05 -7.54 9.79
CA SER A 25 1.43 -7.31 9.38
C SER A 25 1.95 -8.36 8.38
N ILE A 26 1.10 -9.31 7.98
CA ILE A 26 1.46 -10.40 7.08
C ILE A 26 1.34 -9.91 5.63
N ALA A 27 2.44 -10.03 4.88
CA ALA A 27 2.44 -9.76 3.45
C ALA A 27 1.59 -10.81 2.71
N MET A 28 0.81 -10.37 1.73
CA MET A 28 0.06 -11.26 0.87
C MET A 28 1.03 -11.97 -0.09
N PRO A 29 1.04 -13.32 -0.15
CA PRO A 29 1.79 -14.03 -1.18
C PRO A 29 1.12 -13.81 -2.55
N PRO A 30 1.90 -13.64 -3.63
CA PRO A 30 1.33 -13.58 -4.97
C PRO A 30 0.56 -14.87 -5.31
N PRO A 31 -0.59 -14.79 -6.01
CA PRO A 31 -1.45 -15.93 -6.30
C PRO A 31 -1.00 -16.75 -7.53
N LEU A 32 0.30 -16.75 -7.85
CA LEU A 32 0.87 -17.31 -9.07
C LEU A 32 2.09 -18.17 -8.73
N ASP A 33 2.16 -19.38 -9.29
CA ASP A 33 3.24 -20.36 -9.05
C ASP A 33 4.55 -20.05 -9.80
N GLU A 34 4.74 -18.81 -10.25
CA GLU A 34 5.95 -18.37 -10.95
C GLU A 34 6.95 -17.70 -9.99
N GLU A 35 8.20 -17.52 -10.41
CA GLU A 35 9.19 -16.82 -9.56
C GLU A 35 8.91 -15.32 -9.37
N GLY A 36 8.21 -14.69 -10.33
CA GLY A 36 8.00 -13.24 -10.37
C GLY A 36 9.28 -12.44 -10.75
N PRO A 37 9.26 -11.10 -10.54
CA PRO A 37 8.26 -10.37 -9.78
C PRO A 37 7.01 -10.07 -10.62
N PHE A 38 5.86 -9.95 -9.96
CA PHE A 38 4.54 -9.80 -10.57
C PHE A 38 4.15 -8.34 -10.67
N GLN A 39 3.75 -7.88 -11.86
CA GLN A 39 3.41 -6.47 -12.05
C GLN A 39 2.11 -6.13 -11.34
N LEU A 40 2.12 -5.04 -10.56
CA LEU A 40 0.91 -4.47 -9.97
C LEU A 40 0.31 -3.42 -10.91
N ILE A 41 -1.01 -3.46 -11.04
CA ILE A 41 -1.83 -2.51 -11.81
C ILE A 41 -3.06 -2.12 -10.98
N SER A 42 -3.72 -1.02 -11.33
CA SER A 42 -5.05 -0.73 -10.81
C SER A 42 -6.11 -1.59 -11.48
N TYR A 43 -7.31 -1.63 -10.89
CA TYR A 43 -8.43 -2.44 -11.41
C TYR A 43 -8.92 -2.04 -12.81
N ASP A 44 -8.69 -0.80 -13.23
CA ASP A 44 -9.00 -0.30 -14.58
C ASP A 44 -7.92 -0.68 -15.62
N GLY A 45 -6.87 -1.41 -15.21
CA GLY A 45 -5.75 -1.80 -16.07
C GLY A 45 -4.62 -0.76 -16.11
N SER A 46 -4.75 0.36 -15.40
CA SER A 46 -3.73 1.42 -15.41
C SER A 46 -2.47 1.01 -14.65
N ARG A 47 -1.32 1.50 -15.12
CA ARG A 47 -0.01 1.19 -14.54
C ARG A 47 0.19 1.94 -13.23
N ILE A 48 0.57 1.20 -12.18
CA ILE A 48 1.05 1.77 -10.92
C ILE A 48 2.53 2.13 -11.05
N GLU A 49 2.90 3.34 -10.64
CA GLU A 49 4.20 3.96 -10.88
C GLU A 49 4.85 4.44 -9.60
N LYS A 50 6.14 4.14 -9.45
CA LYS A 50 7.04 4.82 -8.51
C LYS A 50 7.95 5.75 -9.29
N HIS A 51 7.95 7.03 -8.94
CA HIS A 51 8.87 8.00 -9.51
C HIS A 51 10.27 7.81 -8.90
N VAL A 52 11.28 7.71 -9.77
CA VAL A 52 12.70 7.72 -9.40
C VAL A 52 13.31 9.01 -9.93
N PHE A 53 14.11 9.67 -9.11
CA PHE A 53 14.77 10.91 -9.47
C PHE A 53 16.22 10.64 -9.86
N ILE A 54 16.61 11.06 -11.05
CA ILE A 54 17.99 10.98 -11.54
C ILE A 54 18.54 12.39 -11.74
N LEU A 55 19.83 12.56 -11.48
CA LEU A 55 20.55 13.77 -11.82
C LEU A 55 21.13 13.61 -13.23
N ASP A 56 20.63 14.40 -14.17
CA ASP A 56 21.16 14.49 -15.53
C ASP A 56 21.84 15.85 -15.71
N GLY A 57 23.16 15.86 -15.59
CA GLY A 57 23.95 17.09 -15.54
C GLY A 57 23.55 17.98 -14.36
N LYS A 58 22.84 19.08 -14.66
CA LYS A 58 22.32 20.06 -13.67
C LYS A 58 20.80 19.97 -13.44
N GLN A 59 20.13 19.00 -14.05
CA GLN A 59 18.67 18.85 -13.96
C GLN A 59 18.30 17.59 -13.19
N ILE A 60 17.24 17.67 -12.40
CA ILE A 60 16.63 16.49 -11.77
C ILE A 60 15.47 16.04 -12.64
N ILE A 61 15.52 14.79 -13.11
CA ILE A 61 14.48 14.19 -13.93
C ILE A 61 13.73 13.17 -13.09
N ALA A 62 12.40 13.26 -13.08
CA ALA A 62 11.51 12.26 -12.49
C ALA A 62 11.13 11.23 -13.56
N LEU A 63 11.48 9.97 -13.33
CA LEU A 63 11.16 8.85 -14.23
C LEU A 63 10.14 7.92 -13.57
N PRO A 64 8.93 7.76 -14.15
CA PRO A 64 7.96 6.80 -13.65
C PRO A 64 8.40 5.37 -14.00
N LYS A 65 8.65 4.55 -12.98
CA LYS A 65 8.93 3.11 -13.12
C LYS A 65 7.75 2.29 -12.64
N ALA A 66 7.45 1.21 -13.36
CA ALA A 66 6.41 0.26 -12.98
C ALA A 66 6.73 -0.43 -11.64
N VAL A 67 5.68 -0.70 -10.88
CA VAL A 67 5.74 -1.35 -9.56
C VAL A 67 5.41 -2.83 -9.66
N TYR A 68 6.15 -3.65 -8.94
CA TYR A 68 6.01 -5.10 -8.90
C TYR A 68 6.03 -5.60 -7.46
N MET A 69 5.61 -6.85 -7.28
CA MET A 69 5.73 -7.59 -6.03
C MET A 69 6.54 -8.87 -6.27
N ASP A 70 7.52 -9.16 -5.42
CA ASP A 70 8.25 -10.42 -5.46
C ASP A 70 7.45 -11.56 -4.78
N ARG A 71 7.94 -12.80 -4.92
CA ARG A 71 7.28 -13.98 -4.32
C ARG A 71 7.09 -13.93 -2.80
N ASN A 72 7.84 -13.08 -2.11
CA ASN A 72 7.76 -12.91 -0.65
C ASN A 72 6.82 -11.76 -0.25
N GLY A 73 6.11 -11.16 -1.21
CA GLY A 73 5.21 -10.04 -0.96
C GLY A 73 5.90 -8.68 -0.83
N ARG A 74 7.22 -8.60 -1.09
CA ARG A 74 7.97 -7.34 -1.04
C ARG A 74 7.76 -6.55 -2.33
N ILE A 75 7.60 -5.25 -2.19
CA ILE A 75 7.42 -4.34 -3.31
C ILE A 75 8.77 -3.97 -3.93
N VAL A 76 8.90 -4.21 -5.22
CA VAL A 76 10.15 -4.16 -5.99
C VAL A 76 9.94 -3.51 -7.35
N PHE A 77 11.03 -3.13 -8.00
CA PHE A 77 11.04 -2.85 -9.43
C PHE A 77 11.18 -4.16 -10.24
N LYS A 78 11.02 -4.08 -11.56
CA LYS A 78 11.12 -5.23 -12.49
C LYS A 78 12.42 -6.03 -12.34
N ASP A 79 13.52 -5.35 -12.05
CA ASP A 79 14.86 -5.92 -11.85
C ASP A 79 15.06 -6.55 -10.46
N ARG A 80 13.98 -6.70 -9.67
CA ARG A 80 13.98 -7.21 -8.29
C ARG A 80 14.67 -6.28 -7.28
N SER A 81 15.11 -5.08 -7.69
CA SER A 81 15.59 -4.09 -6.74
C SER A 81 14.44 -3.56 -5.88
N PRO A 82 14.66 -3.35 -4.57
CA PRO A 82 13.58 -3.01 -3.67
C PRO A 82 13.11 -1.56 -3.80
N ILE A 83 11.80 -1.37 -3.71
CA ILE A 83 11.22 -0.05 -3.46
C ILE A 83 11.14 0.12 -1.95
N LYS A 84 11.80 1.15 -1.44
CA LYS A 84 11.92 1.41 -0.01
C LYS A 84 11.15 2.65 0.41
N THR A 85 10.83 2.74 1.70
CA THR A 85 10.39 3.99 2.33
C THR A 85 11.52 5.02 2.26
N PHE A 86 11.20 6.28 2.56
CA PHE A 86 12.21 7.33 2.65
C PHE A 86 13.32 6.97 3.66
N ASP A 87 12.95 6.33 4.77
CA ASP A 87 13.85 5.87 5.83
C ASP A 87 14.55 4.53 5.52
N GLY A 88 14.36 3.99 4.31
CA GLY A 88 15.08 2.80 3.83
C GLY A 88 14.46 1.45 4.19
N HIS A 89 13.27 1.44 4.78
CA HIS A 89 12.54 0.22 5.13
C HIS A 89 11.91 -0.44 3.90
N ASP A 90 11.81 -1.77 3.93
CA ASP A 90 11.14 -2.51 2.87
C ASP A 90 9.64 -2.31 2.95
N ILE A 91 8.98 -2.34 1.79
CA ILE A 91 7.53 -2.15 1.68
C ILE A 91 6.91 -3.49 1.31
N TYR A 92 5.83 -3.84 1.99
CA TYR A 92 5.01 -5.02 1.73
C TYR A 92 3.56 -4.60 1.50
N TRP A 93 2.82 -5.43 0.79
CA TRP A 93 1.38 -5.26 0.61
C TRP A 93 0.65 -6.45 1.22
N ASN A 94 -0.30 -6.19 2.12
CA ASN A 94 -1.03 -7.22 2.84
C ASN A 94 -2.38 -7.55 2.17
N GLU A 95 -3.03 -8.60 2.66
CA GLU A 95 -4.31 -9.09 2.13
C GLU A 95 -5.47 -8.09 2.29
N GLN A 96 -5.32 -7.10 3.18
CA GLN A 96 -6.33 -6.07 3.44
C GLN A 96 -6.19 -4.88 2.47
N GLY A 97 -5.26 -4.92 1.52
CA GLY A 97 -5.08 -3.82 0.59
C GLY A 97 -4.14 -2.72 1.09
N ILE A 98 -3.45 -2.93 2.21
CA ILE A 98 -2.66 -1.92 2.93
C ILE A 98 -1.17 -2.15 2.69
N PHE A 99 -0.42 -1.07 2.45
CA PHE A 99 1.04 -1.12 2.43
C PHE A 99 1.59 -0.95 3.84
N ILE A 100 2.53 -1.80 4.20
CA ILE A 100 3.22 -1.77 5.48
C ILE A 100 4.73 -1.74 5.28
N SER A 101 5.46 -1.07 6.17
CA SER A 101 6.92 -1.13 6.17
C SER A 101 7.41 -2.37 6.92
N SER A 102 8.67 -2.76 6.73
CA SER A 102 9.32 -3.85 7.46
C SER A 102 9.36 -3.65 8.98
N VAL A 103 9.13 -2.43 9.46
CA VAL A 103 9.04 -2.09 10.89
C VAL A 103 7.60 -1.95 11.38
N GLY A 104 6.61 -2.26 10.54
CA GLY A 104 5.19 -2.30 10.90
C GLY A 104 4.44 -0.98 10.74
N GLU A 105 5.02 0.01 10.07
CA GLU A 105 4.34 1.28 9.80
C GLU A 105 3.33 1.12 8.68
N ILE A 106 2.15 1.70 8.84
CA ILE A 106 1.14 1.78 7.78
C ILE A 106 1.52 2.91 6.82
N LEU A 107 1.59 2.59 5.54
CA LEU A 107 2.03 3.53 4.50
C LEU A 107 0.85 3.94 3.63
N SER A 108 0.70 5.25 3.40
CA SER A 108 -0.30 5.77 2.48
C SER A 108 0.10 5.54 1.03
N LYS A 109 -0.82 5.02 0.22
CA LYS A 109 -0.63 4.83 -1.23
C LYS A 109 -0.23 6.14 -1.92
N ARG A 110 -0.82 7.25 -1.49
CA ARG A 110 -0.59 8.61 -2.01
C ARG A 110 0.87 9.06 -1.94
N ASN A 111 1.58 8.63 -0.90
CA ASN A 111 2.98 8.99 -0.68
C ASN A 111 3.95 8.02 -1.38
N LEU A 112 3.46 6.83 -1.75
CA LEU A 112 4.29 5.79 -2.33
C LEU A 112 4.25 5.80 -3.85
N PHE A 113 3.05 5.86 -4.43
CA PHE A 113 2.79 5.51 -5.81
C PHE A 113 1.84 6.49 -6.51
N SER A 114 1.85 6.41 -7.83
CA SER A 114 1.05 7.23 -8.73
C SER A 114 0.46 6.39 -9.86
N ILE A 115 -0.60 6.89 -10.48
CA ILE A 115 -1.18 6.37 -11.72
C ILE A 115 -1.25 7.55 -12.70
N GLY A 116 -0.58 7.43 -13.85
CA GLY A 116 -0.54 8.49 -14.86
C GLY A 116 0.02 9.81 -14.30
N GLY A 117 1.04 9.73 -13.43
CA GLY A 117 1.65 10.88 -12.76
C GLY A 117 0.81 11.54 -11.66
N LYS A 118 -0.38 11.03 -11.33
CA LYS A 118 -1.19 11.51 -10.19
C LYS A 118 -1.01 10.59 -8.99
N PRO A 119 -0.86 11.12 -7.76
CA PRO A 119 -0.80 10.29 -6.56
C PRO A 119 -1.98 9.33 -6.48
N MET A 120 -1.72 8.09 -6.06
CA MET A 120 -2.79 7.11 -5.82
C MET A 120 -3.58 7.47 -4.56
N GLU A 121 -4.90 7.30 -4.61
CA GLU A 121 -5.75 7.42 -3.43
C GLU A 121 -5.70 6.12 -2.61
N ASN A 122 -5.92 6.22 -1.29
CA ASN A 122 -5.90 5.02 -0.44
C ASN A 122 -7.01 4.01 -0.83
N THR A 123 -8.10 4.50 -1.42
CA THR A 123 -9.22 3.72 -1.96
C THR A 123 -8.92 3.04 -3.29
N ASP A 124 -7.82 3.38 -3.96
CA ASP A 124 -7.48 2.75 -5.24
C ASP A 124 -7.16 1.27 -5.02
N ALA A 125 -7.92 0.43 -5.70
CA ALA A 125 -7.74 -1.02 -5.65
C ALA A 125 -6.65 -1.45 -6.64
N MET A 126 -5.89 -2.48 -6.26
CA MET A 126 -4.76 -3.00 -7.04
C MET A 126 -4.96 -4.48 -7.33
N MET A 127 -4.41 -4.95 -8.44
CA MET A 127 -4.38 -6.36 -8.80
C MET A 127 -3.06 -6.72 -9.50
N PHE A 128 -2.83 -8.01 -9.67
CA PHE A 128 -1.75 -8.51 -10.50
C PHE A 128 -2.15 -8.49 -11.96
N LYS A 129 -1.28 -7.95 -12.82
CA LYS A 129 -1.52 -7.84 -14.26
C LYS A 129 -1.82 -9.20 -14.92
N ASP A 130 -1.15 -10.25 -14.47
CA ASP A 130 -1.33 -11.57 -15.09
C ASP A 130 -2.74 -12.14 -14.81
N ILE A 131 -3.35 -11.79 -13.68
CA ILE A 131 -4.74 -12.15 -13.38
C ILE A 131 -5.71 -11.46 -14.36
N GLU A 132 -5.45 -10.20 -14.72
CA GLU A 132 -6.22 -9.49 -15.74
C GLU A 132 -6.09 -10.18 -17.11
N LEU A 133 -4.87 -10.55 -17.51
CA LEU A 133 -4.61 -11.23 -18.78
C LEU A 133 -5.28 -12.61 -18.84
N ILE A 134 -5.21 -13.37 -17.76
CA ILE A 134 -5.88 -14.68 -17.64
C ILE A 134 -7.39 -14.50 -17.80
N ALA A 135 -7.99 -13.54 -17.09
CA ALA A 135 -9.43 -13.27 -17.18
C ALA A 135 -9.87 -12.88 -18.60
N LYS A 136 -9.16 -11.96 -19.27
CA LYS A 136 -9.44 -11.56 -20.66
C LYS A 136 -9.28 -12.72 -21.64
N SER A 137 -8.25 -13.56 -21.47
CA SER A 137 -8.03 -14.71 -22.35
C SER A 137 -9.15 -15.75 -22.28
N LYS A 138 -9.79 -15.91 -21.11
CA LYS A 138 -10.93 -16.80 -20.92
C LYS A 138 -12.20 -16.24 -21.55
N ALA A 139 -12.43 -14.93 -21.42
CA ALA A 139 -13.58 -14.26 -22.02
C ALA A 139 -13.58 -14.33 -23.55
N ASN A 140 -12.41 -14.22 -24.19
CA ASN A 140 -12.28 -14.29 -25.65
C ASN A 140 -12.41 -15.70 -26.24
N LYS A 141 -12.43 -16.74 -25.40
CA LYS A 141 -12.60 -18.15 -25.82
C LYS A 141 -14.05 -18.64 -25.69
N GLN A 142 -14.95 -17.78 -25.20
CA GLN A 142 -16.40 -18.01 -25.14
C GLN A 142 -17.07 -17.32 -26.33
#